data_AF-A0A2G5TWE0-F1
#
_entry.id   AF-A0A2G5TWE0-F1
#
_cell.length_a   1.000
_cell.length_b   1.000
_cell.length_c   1.000
_cell.angle_alpha   90.00
_cell.angle_beta   90.00
_cell.angle_gamma   90.00
#
_symmetry.space_group_name_H-M   'P 1'
#
loop_
_entity.id
_entity.type
_entity.pdbx_description
1 polymer ?
#
loop_
_entity_poly.entity_id
_entity_poly.type
_entity_poly.pdbx_seq_one_letter_code
_entity_poly.pdbx_strand_id
1 'polypeptide(L)'
;MRYLGTKATFTYRLKGFRHQPTDHYPRTFFKDVEERGDRTCINGQAIHNIWFKNCENFMQIYQDVPRFLLMHQGLLSHDDINLVDVEDVDLSAHLKHMNELGMFDDSIVIVMADHGHRFAKLRETHQGQLEERMPFFSIALPKELRETEKGKRIERNLRENAEKLTSPFDIHASLLDILNLSTTSSDDFHQMQDASQKRSLSVFRPIPIDRTCSQAGIEPHWCTCLSWKNALETEEDRKLSERIANAVVSEFNRELSVARELCAPLTLSKILDSKKLLPEKDLLAYKNVKDRDGFVADLSGDTTAAFAHYQLKIETVPGNGIYEITLFYDMIQNELKMDFGAISHVNKYGDKPHCIIDKNFFLATFCVCFDRI
;
A
#
# COMPACT_ATOMS: atom_id res chain seq x y z
N MET A 1 -6.56 29.66 13.96
CA MET A 1 -7.77 29.41 13.14
C MET A 1 -8.20 27.96 13.37
N ARG A 2 -9.27 27.72 14.13
CA ARG A 2 -9.90 26.40 14.25
C ARG A 2 -11.00 26.34 13.20
N TYR A 3 -10.83 25.54 12.17
CA TYR A 3 -11.77 25.41 11.06
C TYR A 3 -12.83 24.37 11.42
N LEU A 4 -14.09 24.74 11.23
CA LEU A 4 -15.30 23.98 11.51
C LEU A 4 -15.64 23.07 10.31
N GLY A 5 -16.03 21.82 10.58
CA GLY A 5 -16.96 20.95 9.82
C GLY A 5 -16.87 20.91 8.29
N THR A 6 -16.69 19.71 7.73
CA THR A 6 -16.92 19.36 6.30
C THR A 6 -16.32 20.33 5.26
N LYS A 7 -14.99 20.31 5.12
CA LYS A 7 -14.33 20.94 3.96
C LYS A 7 -14.87 20.33 2.66
N ALA A 8 -15.73 21.06 1.96
CA ALA A 8 -16.26 20.60 0.68
C ALA A 8 -15.15 20.56 -0.38
N THR A 9 -14.90 19.38 -0.94
CA THR A 9 -13.82 19.05 -1.88
C THR A 9 -13.61 20.11 -2.96
N PHE A 10 -14.70 20.61 -3.54
CA PHE A 10 -14.66 21.57 -4.65
C PHE A 10 -14.73 23.04 -4.24
N THR A 11 -14.94 23.36 -2.95
CA THR A 11 -15.13 24.75 -2.48
C THR A 11 -14.21 25.16 -1.34
N TYR A 12 -13.36 24.25 -0.83
CA TYR A 12 -12.42 24.57 0.24
C TYR A 12 -11.26 25.46 -0.20
N ARG A 13 -10.48 25.02 -1.20
CA ARG A 13 -9.38 25.80 -1.81
C ARG A 13 -9.73 26.39 -3.17
N LEU A 14 -10.78 25.85 -3.79
CA LEU A 14 -11.21 26.19 -5.13
C LEU A 14 -12.46 27.09 -5.09
N LYS A 15 -12.79 27.70 -6.23
CA LYS A 15 -13.94 28.61 -6.36
C LYS A 15 -15.29 27.89 -6.46
N GLY A 16 -15.32 26.56 -6.43
CA GLY A 16 -16.52 25.78 -6.72
C GLY A 16 -16.92 25.79 -8.18
N PHE A 17 -18.15 25.39 -8.44
CA PHE A 17 -18.76 25.34 -9.76
C PHE A 17 -19.54 26.62 -10.05
N ARG A 18 -19.51 27.10 -11.30
CA ARG A 18 -20.30 28.27 -11.73
C ARG A 18 -21.80 28.00 -11.76
N HIS A 19 -22.17 26.76 -12.09
CA HIS A 19 -23.53 26.24 -12.10
C HIS A 19 -23.58 24.99 -11.23
N GLN A 20 -24.77 24.60 -10.78
CA GLN A 20 -24.93 23.37 -10.02
C GLN A 20 -24.41 22.18 -10.84
N PRO A 21 -23.47 21.37 -10.31
CA PRO A 21 -22.76 20.36 -11.10
C PRO A 21 -23.54 19.05 -11.29
N THR A 22 -24.57 18.82 -10.47
CA THR A 22 -25.35 17.57 -10.41
C THR A 22 -26.81 17.89 -10.12
N ASP A 23 -27.75 16.99 -10.42
CA ASP A 23 -29.17 17.20 -10.12
C ASP A 23 -29.42 17.37 -8.63
N HIS A 24 -28.69 16.61 -7.80
CA HIS A 24 -28.69 16.70 -6.35
C HIS A 24 -27.32 17.15 -5.85
N TYR A 25 -27.26 18.35 -5.27
CA TYR A 25 -26.03 18.91 -4.71
C TYR A 25 -26.29 19.45 -3.29
N PRO A 26 -26.05 18.65 -2.23
CA PRO A 26 -26.49 18.97 -0.87
C PRO A 26 -25.66 20.07 -0.18
N ARG A 27 -24.74 20.73 -0.90
CA ARG A 27 -23.82 21.74 -0.34
C ARG A 27 -24.55 22.87 0.38
N THR A 28 -25.67 23.33 -0.17
CA THR A 28 -26.46 24.43 0.44
C THR A 28 -26.98 24.03 1.82
N PHE A 29 -27.50 22.81 1.96
CA PHE A 29 -27.95 22.27 3.25
C PHE A 29 -26.78 22.17 4.24
N PHE A 30 -25.68 21.53 3.86
CA PHE A 30 -24.54 21.37 4.77
C PHE A 30 -23.83 22.69 5.09
N LYS A 31 -23.96 23.71 4.25
CA LYS A 31 -23.48 25.06 4.56
C LYS A 31 -24.24 25.68 5.72
N ASP A 32 -25.55 25.55 5.74
CA ASP A 32 -26.40 26.04 6.84
C ASP A 32 -26.10 25.27 8.14
N VAL A 33 -25.87 23.96 8.08
CA VAL A 33 -25.41 23.14 9.21
C VAL A 33 -24.08 23.65 9.77
N GLU A 34 -23.09 23.89 8.89
CA GLU A 34 -21.79 24.46 9.25
C GLU A 34 -21.94 25.83 9.94
N GLU A 35 -22.79 26.71 9.41
CA GLU A 35 -23.04 28.07 9.92
C GLU A 35 -23.73 28.08 11.29
N ARG A 36 -24.57 27.08 11.59
CA ARG A 36 -25.20 26.90 12.91
C ARG A 36 -24.24 26.36 13.97
N GLY A 37 -23.09 25.83 13.55
CA GLY A 37 -22.12 25.21 14.45
C GLY A 37 -22.49 23.80 14.88
N ASP A 38 -23.41 23.14 14.17
CA ASP A 38 -23.74 21.73 14.37
C ASP A 38 -22.60 20.86 13.81
N ARG A 39 -21.71 20.38 14.70
CA ARG A 39 -20.45 19.74 14.28
C ARG A 39 -20.52 18.23 14.12
N THR A 40 -21.43 17.57 14.83
CA THR A 40 -21.47 16.11 14.90
C THR A 40 -22.87 15.56 14.73
N CYS A 41 -23.89 16.30 15.18
CA CYS A 41 -25.28 15.87 15.10
C CYS A 41 -26.20 17.03 14.67
N ILE A 42 -27.31 16.68 14.01
CA ILE A 42 -28.44 17.57 13.72
C ILE A 42 -29.68 16.94 14.37
N ASN A 43 -30.35 17.66 15.28
CA ASN A 43 -31.53 17.16 16.00
C ASN A 43 -31.34 15.77 16.65
N GLY A 44 -30.15 15.48 17.17
CA GLY A 44 -29.82 14.20 17.81
C GLY A 44 -29.42 13.06 16.87
N GLN A 45 -29.41 13.29 15.56
CA GLN A 45 -28.89 12.33 14.57
C GLN A 45 -27.46 12.69 14.18
N ALA A 46 -26.57 11.69 14.19
CA ALA A 46 -25.20 11.89 13.74
C ALA A 46 -25.18 12.28 12.24
N ILE A 47 -24.32 13.25 11.89
CA ILE A 47 -24.29 13.83 10.54
C ILE A 47 -23.96 12.78 9.47
N HIS A 48 -23.05 11.83 9.75
CA HIS A 48 -22.70 10.75 8.81
C HIS A 48 -23.89 9.84 8.51
N ASN A 49 -24.73 9.57 9.50
CA ASN A 49 -25.96 8.79 9.31
C ASN A 49 -27.01 9.54 8.45
N ILE A 50 -27.04 10.87 8.51
CA ILE A 50 -27.86 11.70 7.60
C ILE A 50 -27.32 11.60 6.16
N TRP A 51 -25.99 11.60 5.97
CA TRP A 51 -25.36 11.38 4.67
C TRP A 51 -25.72 10.00 4.09
N PHE A 52 -25.57 8.94 4.89
CA PHE A 52 -25.97 7.58 4.51
C PHE A 52 -27.45 7.48 4.13
N LYS A 53 -28.34 8.10 4.91
CA LYS A 53 -29.77 8.12 4.55
C LYS A 53 -30.05 8.80 3.20
N ASN A 54 -29.34 9.89 2.91
CA ASN A 54 -29.48 10.56 1.61
C ASN A 54 -29.00 9.70 0.44
N CYS A 55 -27.94 8.90 0.64
CA CYS A 55 -27.46 7.89 -0.32
C CYS A 55 -28.55 6.87 -0.65
N GLU A 56 -29.09 6.24 0.40
CA GLU A 56 -30.12 5.21 0.30
C GLU A 56 -31.35 5.76 -0.44
N ASN A 57 -31.83 6.93 -0.04
CA ASN A 57 -32.97 7.58 -0.68
C ASN A 57 -32.72 7.87 -2.15
N PHE A 58 -31.53 8.36 -2.52
CA PHE A 58 -31.18 8.62 -3.91
C PHE A 58 -31.21 7.32 -4.74
N MET A 59 -30.58 6.26 -4.25
CA MET A 59 -30.56 4.96 -4.93
C MET A 59 -31.97 4.37 -5.09
N GLN A 60 -32.83 4.55 -4.08
CA GLN A 60 -34.22 4.07 -4.12
C GLN A 60 -35.11 4.87 -5.08
N ILE A 61 -35.01 6.20 -5.07
CA ILE A 61 -35.85 7.08 -5.91
C ILE A 61 -35.49 6.91 -7.39
N TYR A 62 -34.20 6.75 -7.70
CA TYR A 62 -33.68 6.66 -9.06
C TYR A 62 -33.36 5.21 -9.46
N GLN A 63 -34.08 4.23 -8.93
CA GLN A 63 -33.86 2.82 -9.23
C GLN A 63 -34.05 2.49 -10.73
N ASP A 64 -34.93 3.20 -11.42
CA ASP A 64 -35.35 2.92 -12.80
C ASP A 64 -34.59 3.72 -13.88
N VAL A 65 -33.56 4.50 -13.51
CA VAL A 65 -32.77 5.31 -14.45
C VAL A 65 -31.27 5.16 -14.22
N PRO A 66 -30.43 5.38 -15.25
CA PRO A 66 -28.99 5.44 -15.07
C PRO A 66 -28.63 6.53 -14.05
N ARG A 67 -27.82 6.16 -13.06
CA ARG A 67 -27.49 7.02 -11.91
C ARG A 67 -25.98 7.04 -11.65
N PHE A 68 -25.49 8.19 -11.21
CA PHE A 68 -24.13 8.37 -10.72
C PHE A 68 -24.19 9.05 -9.36
N LEU A 69 -23.67 8.39 -8.33
CA LEU A 69 -23.61 8.92 -6.98
C LEU A 69 -22.15 9.03 -6.54
N LEU A 70 -21.77 10.22 -6.06
CA LEU A 70 -20.50 10.44 -5.39
C LEU A 70 -20.78 10.97 -3.98
N MET A 71 -20.39 10.17 -2.99
CA MET A 71 -20.34 10.61 -1.60
C MET A 71 -18.90 10.80 -1.18
N HIS A 72 -18.60 11.95 -0.58
CA HIS A 72 -17.29 12.24 -0.06
C HIS A 72 -17.44 12.91 1.30
N GLN A 73 -16.97 12.23 2.34
CA GLN A 73 -17.05 12.70 3.72
C GLN A 73 -15.66 12.76 4.33
N GLY A 74 -15.39 13.88 5.01
CA GLY A 74 -14.13 14.11 5.73
C GLY A 74 -14.32 14.45 7.21
N LEU A 75 -15.54 14.45 7.74
CA LEU A 75 -15.83 14.96 9.08
C LEU A 75 -15.10 14.18 10.17
N LEU A 76 -15.12 12.84 10.08
CA LEU A 76 -14.57 11.93 11.07
C LEU A 76 -13.18 11.38 10.70
N SER A 77 -12.65 11.72 9.53
CA SER A 77 -11.38 11.18 9.01
C SER A 77 -10.30 12.24 8.77
N HIS A 78 -10.67 13.52 8.60
CA HIS A 78 -9.73 14.54 8.15
C HIS A 78 -8.73 14.96 9.24
N ASP A 79 -9.17 15.24 10.47
CA ASP A 79 -8.30 15.88 11.48
C ASP A 79 -7.75 14.91 12.56
N ASP A 80 -8.43 13.79 12.82
CA ASP A 80 -8.05 12.82 13.85
C ASP A 80 -8.27 11.39 13.35
N ILE A 81 -7.19 10.60 13.31
CA ILE A 81 -7.24 9.21 12.87
C ILE A 81 -8.13 8.33 13.74
N ASN A 82 -8.37 8.69 15.02
CA ASN A 82 -9.15 7.87 15.93
C ASN A 82 -10.65 8.07 15.77
N LEU A 83 -11.10 9.15 15.13
CA LEU A 83 -12.53 9.41 14.95
C LEU A 83 -13.17 8.54 13.87
N VAL A 84 -12.37 7.91 13.00
CA VAL A 84 -12.88 6.99 11.97
C VAL A 84 -13.61 5.79 12.57
N ASP A 85 -13.24 5.36 13.78
CA ASP A 85 -13.87 4.26 14.52
C ASP A 85 -15.35 4.56 14.84
N VAL A 86 -15.73 5.84 14.92
CA VAL A 86 -17.13 6.26 15.12
C VAL A 86 -18.00 5.94 13.92
N GLU A 87 -17.45 5.94 12.70
CA GLU A 87 -18.18 5.70 11.45
C GLU A 87 -18.08 4.25 10.98
N ASP A 88 -17.08 3.48 11.42
CA ASP A 88 -16.74 2.17 10.87
C ASP A 88 -17.90 1.17 10.87
N VAL A 89 -18.53 0.97 12.04
CA VAL A 89 -19.67 0.06 12.19
C VAL A 89 -20.89 0.54 11.41
N ASP A 90 -21.16 1.84 11.42
CA ASP A 90 -22.30 2.44 10.74
C ASP A 90 -22.15 2.35 9.21
N LEU A 91 -20.96 2.60 8.67
CA LEU A 91 -20.66 2.48 7.24
C LEU A 91 -20.80 1.03 6.77
N SER A 92 -20.21 0.08 7.50
CA SER A 92 -20.30 -1.35 7.20
C SER A 92 -21.76 -1.84 7.21
N ALA A 93 -22.52 -1.48 8.25
CA ALA A 93 -23.93 -1.82 8.36
C ALA A 93 -24.77 -1.19 7.23
N HIS A 94 -24.47 0.06 6.87
CA HIS A 94 -25.17 0.76 5.80
C HIS A 94 -24.95 0.11 4.43
N LEU A 95 -23.69 -0.17 4.06
CA LEU A 95 -23.36 -0.84 2.81
C LEU A 95 -23.97 -2.24 2.74
N LYS A 96 -23.93 -2.99 3.85
CA LYS A 96 -24.57 -4.30 3.94
C LYS A 96 -26.08 -4.21 3.73
N HIS A 97 -26.74 -3.27 4.41
CA HIS A 97 -28.19 -3.05 4.28
C HIS A 97 -28.59 -2.69 2.85
N MET A 98 -27.86 -1.78 2.19
CA MET A 98 -28.11 -1.44 0.78
C MET A 98 -27.94 -2.65 -0.15
N ASN A 99 -26.92 -3.49 0.10
CA ASN A 99 -26.71 -4.73 -0.65
C ASN A 99 -27.86 -5.73 -0.43
N GLU A 100 -28.33 -5.92 0.80
CA GLU A 100 -29.46 -6.82 1.12
C GLU A 100 -30.78 -6.36 0.49
N LEU A 101 -30.96 -5.06 0.27
CA LEU A 101 -32.08 -4.50 -0.46
C LEU A 101 -31.94 -4.56 -1.99
N GLY A 102 -30.85 -5.14 -2.51
CA GLY A 102 -30.60 -5.27 -3.95
C GLY A 102 -30.16 -3.98 -4.64
N MET A 103 -29.84 -2.91 -3.89
CA MET A 103 -29.44 -1.62 -4.47
C MET A 103 -28.12 -1.67 -5.26
N PHE A 104 -27.34 -2.75 -5.09
CA PHE A 104 -26.07 -2.97 -5.77
C PHE A 104 -26.15 -4.03 -6.87
N ASP A 105 -27.32 -4.61 -7.14
CA ASP A 105 -27.47 -5.70 -8.12
C ASP A 105 -27.17 -5.25 -9.56
N ASP A 106 -27.36 -3.96 -9.85
CA ASP A 106 -27.14 -3.27 -11.14
C ASP A 106 -26.04 -2.21 -11.10
N SER A 107 -25.33 -2.06 -9.97
CA SER A 107 -24.43 -0.94 -9.71
C SER A 107 -22.97 -1.39 -9.49
N ILE A 108 -22.02 -0.67 -10.07
CA ILE A 108 -20.61 -0.77 -9.69
C ILE A 108 -20.38 0.11 -8.47
N VAL A 109 -19.91 -0.48 -7.37
CA VAL A 109 -19.71 0.21 -6.10
C VAL A 109 -18.22 0.38 -5.85
N ILE A 110 -17.78 1.62 -5.63
CA ILE A 110 -16.40 1.95 -5.29
C ILE A 110 -16.39 2.54 -3.88
N VAL A 111 -15.58 1.95 -2.98
CA VAL A 111 -15.32 2.50 -1.65
C VAL A 111 -13.84 2.88 -1.61
N MET A 112 -13.55 4.17 -1.42
CA MET A 112 -12.18 4.67 -1.52
C MET A 112 -11.93 5.86 -0.60
N ALA A 113 -10.67 6.05 -0.24
CA ALA A 113 -10.16 7.29 0.35
C ALA A 113 -9.44 8.14 -0.72
N ASP A 114 -9.46 9.46 -0.58
CA ASP A 114 -8.72 10.37 -1.45
C ASP A 114 -7.22 10.46 -1.10
N HIS A 115 -6.89 10.26 0.18
CA HIS A 115 -5.54 10.09 0.71
C HIS A 115 -5.58 9.34 2.05
N GLY A 116 -4.44 8.83 2.53
CA GLY A 116 -4.32 8.34 3.90
C GLY A 116 -4.19 9.48 4.93
N HIS A 117 -3.96 9.15 6.20
CA HIS A 117 -3.95 10.18 7.24
C HIS A 117 -2.76 11.15 7.10
N ARG A 118 -3.05 12.38 6.69
CA ARG A 118 -2.05 13.45 6.46
C ARG A 118 -1.78 14.29 7.71
N PHE A 119 -2.74 14.36 8.61
CA PHE A 119 -2.66 15.20 9.79
C PHE A 119 -2.06 14.39 10.95
N ALA A 120 -1.66 15.06 12.05
CA ALA A 120 -0.95 14.48 13.18
C ALA A 120 0.55 14.15 12.99
N LYS A 121 1.23 13.98 14.13
CA LYS A 121 2.66 13.63 14.23
C LYS A 121 3.02 12.31 13.54
N LEU A 122 2.04 11.42 13.34
CA LEU A 122 2.24 10.17 12.63
C LEU A 122 2.86 10.40 11.26
N ARG A 123 2.45 11.47 10.57
CA ARG A 123 2.94 11.85 9.24
C ARG A 123 4.43 12.22 9.19
N GLU A 124 5.05 12.53 10.33
CA GLU A 124 6.49 12.82 10.44
C GLU A 124 7.34 11.53 10.47
N THR A 125 6.71 10.36 10.63
CA THR A 125 7.36 9.04 10.63
C THR A 125 7.36 8.41 9.25
N HIS A 126 8.38 7.59 8.92
CA HIS A 126 8.43 6.82 7.67
C HIS A 126 7.12 6.06 7.37
N GLN A 127 6.55 5.36 8.37
CA GLN A 127 5.27 4.66 8.20
C GLN A 127 4.14 5.62 7.83
N GLY A 128 4.00 6.74 8.54
CA GLY A 128 2.95 7.72 8.24
C GLY A 128 3.09 8.37 6.86
N GLN A 129 4.32 8.50 6.34
CA GLN A 129 4.52 8.94 4.95
C GLN A 129 3.98 7.92 3.93
N LEU A 130 4.17 6.62 4.20
CA LEU A 130 3.61 5.55 3.36
C LEU A 130 2.09 5.50 3.45
N GLU A 131 1.53 5.52 4.67
CA GLU A 131 0.08 5.49 4.90
C GLU A 131 -0.64 6.64 4.18
N GLU A 132 -0.12 7.87 4.25
CA GLU A 132 -0.70 9.02 3.52
C GLU A 132 -0.84 8.75 2.02
N ARG A 133 0.13 8.04 1.43
CA ARG A 133 0.26 7.81 -0.01
C ARG A 133 -0.44 6.55 -0.51
N MET A 134 -0.90 5.69 0.40
CA MET A 134 -1.51 4.41 0.08
C MET A 134 -2.96 4.37 0.60
N PRO A 135 -3.87 5.21 0.07
CA PRO A 135 -5.26 5.18 0.48
C PRO A 135 -5.94 3.86 0.11
N PHE A 136 -6.94 3.50 0.91
CA PHE A 136 -7.81 2.36 0.61
C PHE A 136 -8.59 2.58 -0.70
N PHE A 137 -8.70 1.53 -1.51
CA PHE A 137 -9.56 1.48 -2.68
C PHE A 137 -10.13 0.08 -2.84
N SER A 138 -11.44 -0.03 -2.95
CA SER A 138 -12.13 -1.26 -3.32
C SER A 138 -13.19 -0.99 -4.38
N ILE A 139 -13.48 -2.02 -5.16
CA ILE A 139 -14.47 -1.99 -6.22
C ILE A 139 -15.23 -3.31 -6.25
N ALA A 140 -16.55 -3.23 -6.27
CA ALA A 140 -17.46 -4.35 -6.41
C ALA A 140 -18.23 -4.22 -7.73
N LEU A 141 -18.29 -5.33 -8.47
CA LEU A 141 -19.07 -5.43 -9.70
C LEU A 141 -20.48 -5.96 -9.38
N PRO A 142 -21.51 -5.46 -10.08
CA PRO A 142 -22.86 -5.97 -9.92
C PRO A 142 -22.94 -7.45 -10.26
N LYS A 143 -23.85 -8.16 -9.59
CA LYS A 143 -23.99 -9.62 -9.73
C LYS A 143 -24.24 -10.02 -11.19
N GLU A 144 -25.15 -9.32 -11.86
CA GLU A 144 -25.50 -9.60 -13.25
C GLU A 144 -24.28 -9.46 -14.19
N LEU A 145 -23.44 -8.44 -13.97
CA LEU A 145 -22.23 -8.26 -14.76
C LEU A 145 -21.26 -9.42 -14.53
N ARG A 146 -21.01 -9.81 -13.27
CA ARG A 146 -20.09 -10.90 -12.91
C ARG A 146 -20.49 -12.26 -13.51
N GLU A 147 -21.76 -12.46 -13.80
CA GLU A 147 -22.25 -13.70 -14.42
C GLU A 147 -21.95 -13.77 -15.94
N THR A 148 -21.71 -12.63 -16.58
CA THR A 148 -21.30 -12.57 -18.00
C THR A 148 -19.82 -12.93 -18.18
N GLU A 149 -19.44 -13.45 -19.37
CA GLU A 149 -18.04 -13.71 -19.69
C GLU A 149 -17.16 -12.45 -19.61
N LYS A 150 -17.70 -11.31 -20.04
CA LYS A 150 -17.02 -10.01 -19.94
C LYS A 150 -16.78 -9.64 -18.47
N GLY A 151 -17.77 -9.76 -17.60
CA GLY A 151 -17.61 -9.44 -16.18
C GLY A 151 -16.69 -10.39 -15.44
N LYS A 152 -16.71 -11.71 -15.75
CA LYS A 152 -15.72 -12.67 -15.21
C LYS A 152 -14.29 -12.29 -15.59
N ARG A 153 -14.09 -11.79 -16.82
CA ARG A 153 -12.78 -11.29 -17.27
C ARG A 153 -12.37 -10.04 -16.49
N ILE A 154 -13.28 -9.07 -16.33
CA ILE A 154 -13.04 -7.86 -15.55
C ILE A 154 -12.71 -8.21 -14.09
N GLU A 155 -13.47 -9.10 -13.45
CA GLU A 155 -13.22 -9.55 -12.07
C GLU A 155 -11.83 -10.17 -11.92
N ARG A 156 -11.41 -10.99 -12.88
CA ARG A 156 -10.05 -11.55 -12.88
C ARG A 156 -8.99 -10.45 -12.95
N ASN A 157 -9.15 -9.49 -13.87
CA ASN A 157 -8.22 -8.38 -14.01
C ASN A 157 -8.15 -7.54 -12.73
N LEU A 158 -9.29 -7.27 -12.09
CA LEU A 158 -9.34 -6.56 -10.81
C LEU A 158 -8.54 -7.29 -9.72
N ARG A 159 -8.70 -8.62 -9.61
CA ARG A 159 -7.95 -9.44 -8.65
C ARG A 159 -6.45 -9.43 -8.93
N GLU A 160 -6.06 -9.55 -10.20
CA GLU A 160 -4.64 -9.50 -10.61
C GLU A 160 -4.03 -8.10 -10.42
N ASN A 161 -4.81 -7.04 -10.61
CA ASN A 161 -4.34 -5.67 -10.50
C ASN A 161 -4.31 -5.14 -9.06
N ALA A 162 -4.96 -5.82 -8.10
CA ALA A 162 -4.92 -5.47 -6.68
C ALA A 162 -3.48 -5.41 -6.11
N GLU A 163 -2.57 -6.19 -6.69
CA GLU A 163 -1.15 -6.27 -6.30
C GLU A 163 -0.23 -5.41 -7.20
N LYS A 164 -0.79 -4.46 -7.96
CA LYS A 164 -0.04 -3.65 -8.94
C LYS A 164 -0.18 -2.16 -8.69
N LEU A 165 0.82 -1.40 -9.14
CA LEU A 165 0.82 0.05 -9.00
C LEU A 165 -0.32 0.70 -9.79
N THR A 166 -1.24 1.32 -9.06
CA THR A 166 -2.36 2.12 -9.59
C THR A 166 -2.30 3.54 -9.04
N SER A 167 -3.09 4.43 -9.64
CA SER A 167 -3.20 5.84 -9.27
C SER A 167 -4.65 6.33 -9.47
N PRO A 168 -5.04 7.48 -8.89
CA PRO A 168 -6.37 8.04 -9.14
C PRO A 168 -6.67 8.33 -10.63
N PHE A 169 -5.63 8.50 -11.47
CA PHE A 169 -5.79 8.65 -12.91
C PHE A 169 -6.37 7.39 -13.59
N ASP A 170 -6.15 6.23 -12.98
CA ASP A 170 -6.65 4.93 -13.44
C ASP A 170 -8.14 4.76 -13.12
N ILE A 171 -8.60 5.34 -12.00
CA ILE A 171 -10.03 5.40 -11.64
C ILE A 171 -10.79 6.16 -12.73
N HIS A 172 -10.26 7.31 -13.18
CA HIS A 172 -10.85 8.05 -14.28
C HIS A 172 -10.95 7.23 -15.58
N ALA A 173 -9.90 6.52 -15.99
CA ALA A 173 -9.96 5.62 -17.15
C ALA A 173 -10.97 4.49 -16.97
N SER A 174 -11.10 3.98 -15.74
CA SER A 174 -12.06 2.92 -15.41
C SER A 174 -13.50 3.43 -15.49
N LEU A 175 -13.78 4.64 -15.02
CA LEU A 175 -15.09 5.29 -15.18
C LEU A 175 -15.47 5.47 -16.65
N LEU A 176 -14.49 5.81 -17.52
CA LEU A 176 -14.72 5.86 -18.97
C LEU A 176 -15.04 4.48 -19.56
N ASP A 177 -14.42 3.41 -19.05
CA ASP A 177 -14.77 2.04 -19.44
C ASP A 177 -16.20 1.67 -19.00
N ILE A 178 -16.66 2.11 -17.81
CA ILE A 178 -18.06 1.89 -17.36
C ILE A 178 -19.04 2.50 -18.36
N LEU A 179 -18.79 3.74 -18.82
CA LEU A 179 -19.66 4.42 -19.77
C LEU A 179 -19.75 3.71 -21.13
N ASN A 180 -18.73 2.94 -21.50
CA ASN A 180 -18.63 2.28 -22.80
C ASN A 180 -18.74 0.74 -22.71
N LEU A 181 -19.13 0.21 -21.56
CA LEU A 181 -19.04 -1.23 -21.26
C LEU A 181 -19.81 -2.09 -22.28
N SER A 182 -20.93 -1.60 -22.80
CA SER A 182 -21.77 -2.29 -23.78
C SER A 182 -21.15 -2.35 -25.17
N THR A 183 -20.36 -1.35 -25.56
CA THR A 183 -19.76 -1.23 -26.91
C THR A 183 -18.31 -1.74 -26.97
N THR A 184 -17.59 -1.75 -25.84
CA THR A 184 -16.22 -2.28 -25.75
C THR A 184 -16.21 -3.79 -26.04
N SER A 185 -15.27 -4.25 -26.88
CA SER A 185 -15.12 -5.66 -27.20
C SER A 185 -14.66 -6.43 -25.96
N SER A 186 -15.12 -7.67 -25.79
CA SER A 186 -14.59 -8.54 -24.73
C SER A 186 -13.06 -8.70 -24.85
N ASP A 187 -12.53 -8.73 -26.08
CA ASP A 187 -11.09 -8.85 -26.37
C ASP A 187 -10.28 -7.67 -25.81
N ASP A 188 -10.87 -6.48 -25.68
CA ASP A 188 -10.17 -5.30 -25.14
C ASP A 188 -9.79 -5.49 -23.67
N PHE A 189 -10.57 -6.29 -22.92
CA PHE A 189 -10.26 -6.66 -21.53
C PHE A 189 -9.22 -7.78 -21.42
N HIS A 190 -8.80 -8.37 -22.55
CA HIS A 190 -7.69 -9.32 -22.60
C HIS A 190 -6.34 -8.65 -22.81
N GLN A 191 -6.33 -7.47 -23.43
CA GLN A 191 -5.10 -6.82 -23.87
C GLN A 191 -4.35 -6.15 -22.71
N MET A 192 -3.06 -6.43 -22.62
CA MET A 192 -2.16 -5.69 -21.73
C MET A 192 -2.12 -4.22 -22.16
N GLN A 193 -2.26 -3.31 -21.19
CA GLN A 193 -2.20 -1.88 -21.46
C GLN A 193 -0.76 -1.38 -21.55
N ASP A 194 -0.52 -0.38 -22.39
CA ASP A 194 0.81 0.21 -22.58
C ASP A 194 0.99 1.46 -21.69
N ALA A 195 1.71 1.29 -20.58
CA ALA A 195 2.04 2.35 -19.63
C ALA A 195 3.03 3.39 -20.18
N SER A 196 3.69 3.14 -21.32
CA SER A 196 4.58 4.12 -21.98
C SER A 196 3.82 5.17 -22.78
N GLN A 197 2.61 4.84 -23.24
CA GLN A 197 1.81 5.71 -24.12
C GLN A 197 0.79 6.53 -23.34
N LYS A 198 0.27 6.01 -22.23
CA LYS A 198 -0.79 6.65 -21.45
C LYS A 198 -0.49 6.57 -19.96
N ARG A 199 -0.67 7.70 -19.28
CA ARG A 199 -0.59 7.77 -17.82
C ARG A 199 -1.71 6.97 -17.14
N SER A 200 -2.95 7.12 -17.63
CA SER A 200 -4.15 6.49 -17.08
C SER A 200 -4.41 5.13 -17.72
N LEU A 201 -4.49 4.08 -16.91
CA LEU A 201 -4.78 2.71 -17.30
C LEU A 201 -6.05 2.24 -16.56
N SER A 202 -7.03 1.69 -17.26
CA SER A 202 -8.25 1.18 -16.61
C SER A 202 -7.94 -0.03 -15.74
N VAL A 203 -8.48 -0.07 -14.51
CA VAL A 203 -8.28 -1.23 -13.60
C VAL A 203 -9.05 -2.47 -14.05
N PHE A 204 -9.99 -2.32 -14.99
CA PHE A 204 -10.73 -3.43 -15.60
C PHE A 204 -9.95 -4.20 -16.64
N ARG A 205 -8.76 -3.73 -17.03
CA ARG A 205 -7.86 -4.35 -18.00
C ARG A 205 -6.52 -4.64 -17.33
N PRO A 206 -5.72 -5.61 -17.81
CA PRO A 206 -4.42 -5.91 -17.21
C PRO A 206 -3.51 -4.67 -17.13
N ILE A 207 -2.94 -4.43 -15.95
CA ILE A 207 -1.89 -3.43 -15.72
C ILE A 207 -0.52 -4.14 -15.73
N PRO A 208 0.53 -3.57 -16.36
CA PRO A 208 1.87 -4.15 -16.32
C PRO A 208 2.46 -4.18 -14.90
N ILE A 209 3.12 -5.28 -14.54
CA ILE A 209 3.73 -5.46 -13.20
C ILE A 209 4.95 -4.55 -12.99
N ASP A 210 5.62 -4.17 -14.08
CA ASP A 210 6.80 -3.32 -14.12
C ASP A 210 6.47 -1.83 -14.30
N ARG A 211 5.20 -1.45 -14.16
CA ARG A 211 4.78 -0.04 -14.23
C ARG A 211 5.47 0.78 -13.14
N THR A 212 6.13 1.85 -13.57
CA THR A 212 6.85 2.78 -12.69
C THR A 212 5.96 3.94 -12.23
N CYS A 213 6.33 4.58 -11.11
CA CYS A 213 5.69 5.82 -10.66
C CYS A 213 5.66 6.91 -11.75
N SER A 214 6.75 7.06 -12.53
CA SER A 214 6.80 8.04 -13.62
C SER A 214 5.76 7.74 -14.71
N GLN A 215 5.59 6.47 -15.10
CA GLN A 215 4.54 6.07 -16.06
C GLN A 215 3.13 6.26 -15.48
N ALA A 216 2.94 6.07 -14.18
CA ALA A 216 1.69 6.39 -13.48
C ALA A 216 1.49 7.91 -13.27
N GLY A 217 2.50 8.73 -13.59
CA GLY A 217 2.54 10.17 -13.34
C GLY A 217 2.48 10.54 -11.86
N ILE A 218 3.05 9.68 -11.03
CA ILE A 218 3.31 9.90 -9.61
C ILE A 218 4.68 10.55 -9.49
N GLU A 219 4.74 11.73 -8.89
CA GLU A 219 6.00 12.45 -8.69
C GLU A 219 6.91 11.74 -7.66
N PRO A 220 8.24 11.96 -7.71
CA PRO A 220 9.19 11.23 -6.86
C PRO A 220 8.87 11.27 -5.36
N HIS A 221 8.40 12.41 -4.84
CA HIS A 221 8.05 12.56 -3.42
C HIS A 221 6.72 11.91 -3.02
N TRP A 222 5.89 11.51 -3.99
CA TRP A 222 4.66 10.74 -3.80
C TRP A 222 4.85 9.24 -4.10
N CYS A 223 5.98 8.85 -4.68
CA CYS A 223 6.24 7.47 -5.09
C CYS A 223 6.58 6.57 -3.89
N THR A 224 5.74 5.58 -3.61
CA THR A 224 5.94 4.59 -2.54
C THR A 224 6.72 3.36 -2.99
N CYS A 225 7.07 3.26 -4.27
CA CYS A 225 7.92 2.17 -4.75
C CYS A 225 9.28 2.21 -4.06
N LEU A 226 9.78 1.04 -3.70
CA LEU A 226 11.07 0.88 -3.06
C LEU A 226 12.15 0.60 -4.11
N SER A 227 13.37 1.04 -3.83
CA SER A 227 14.54 0.74 -4.65
C SER A 227 15.69 0.18 -3.82
N TRP A 228 16.41 -0.77 -4.41
CA TRP A 228 17.61 -1.32 -3.80
C TRP A 228 18.73 -0.28 -3.82
N LYS A 229 19.28 0.03 -2.66
CA LYS A 229 20.47 0.87 -2.49
C LYS A 229 21.60 0.03 -1.93
N ASN A 230 22.83 0.31 -2.35
CA ASN A 230 24.00 -0.35 -1.82
C ASN A 230 24.17 0.01 -0.33
N ALA A 231 24.35 -0.99 0.53
CA ALA A 231 24.51 -0.85 1.98
C ALA A 231 25.97 -0.98 2.44
N LEU A 232 26.93 -0.72 1.54
CA LEU A 232 28.37 -0.69 1.79
C LEU A 232 29.03 0.61 1.30
N GLU A 233 28.25 1.60 0.84
CA GLU A 233 28.77 2.87 0.31
C GLU A 233 29.31 3.79 1.41
N THR A 234 28.54 3.95 2.49
CA THR A 234 28.89 4.83 3.62
C THR A 234 29.51 4.06 4.77
N GLU A 235 30.27 4.74 5.63
CA GLU A 235 30.88 4.12 6.81
C GLU A 235 29.81 3.62 7.81
N GLU A 236 28.71 4.37 7.95
CA GLU A 236 27.58 3.98 8.78
C GLU A 236 26.90 2.71 8.24
N ASP A 237 26.69 2.64 6.92
CA ASP A 237 26.10 1.48 6.27
C ASP A 237 26.99 0.24 6.39
N ARG A 238 28.32 0.39 6.27
CA ARG A 238 29.26 -0.72 6.47
C ARG A 238 29.17 -1.27 7.88
N LYS A 239 29.22 -0.41 8.90
CA LYS A 239 29.11 -0.81 10.31
C LYS A 239 27.79 -1.52 10.60
N LEU A 240 26.68 -1.03 10.04
CA LEU A 240 25.38 -1.66 10.21
C LEU A 240 25.31 -3.01 9.48
N SER A 241 25.80 -3.10 8.24
CA SER A 241 25.89 -4.35 7.49
C SER A 241 26.75 -5.39 8.20
N GLU A 242 27.90 -5.00 8.79
CA GLU A 242 28.74 -5.85 9.62
C GLU A 242 28.00 -6.37 10.84
N ARG A 243 27.28 -5.50 11.54
CA ARG A 243 26.50 -5.88 12.71
C ARG A 243 25.37 -6.85 12.35
N ILE A 244 24.65 -6.60 11.25
CA ILE A 244 23.60 -7.48 10.75
C ILE A 244 24.19 -8.84 10.35
N ALA A 245 25.31 -8.86 9.60
CA ALA A 245 25.98 -10.09 9.20
C ALA A 245 26.43 -10.95 10.40
N ASN A 246 26.99 -10.31 11.43
CA ASN A 246 27.37 -11.01 12.66
C ASN A 246 26.14 -11.57 13.42
N ALA A 247 25.03 -10.84 13.43
CA ALA A 247 23.77 -11.33 14.02
C ALA A 247 23.23 -12.55 13.24
N VAL A 248 23.29 -12.52 11.90
CA VAL A 248 22.91 -13.66 11.05
C VAL A 248 23.77 -14.89 11.35
N VAL A 249 25.10 -14.74 11.44
CA VAL A 249 26.00 -15.87 11.79
C VAL A 249 25.74 -16.38 13.21
N SER A 250 25.43 -15.48 14.15
CA SER A 250 25.04 -15.87 15.51
C SER A 250 23.76 -16.71 15.50
N GLU A 251 22.80 -16.36 14.65
CA GLU A 251 21.57 -17.11 14.47
C GLU A 251 21.81 -18.47 13.79
N PHE A 252 22.73 -18.56 12.82
CA PHE A 252 23.14 -19.84 12.24
C PHE A 252 23.66 -20.78 13.34
N ASN A 253 24.52 -20.26 14.21
CA ASN A 253 25.05 -21.03 15.34
C ASN A 253 23.98 -21.38 16.38
N ARG A 254 22.97 -20.52 16.58
CA ARG A 254 21.82 -20.80 17.45
C ARG A 254 21.02 -21.99 16.91
N GLU A 255 20.72 -22.01 15.62
CA GLU A 255 20.01 -23.12 14.96
C GLU A 255 20.86 -24.40 14.93
N LEU A 256 22.17 -24.29 14.68
CA LEU A 256 23.10 -25.42 14.71
C LEU A 256 23.35 -25.98 16.12
N SER A 257 22.92 -25.31 17.18
CA SER A 257 23.17 -25.73 18.57
C SER A 257 22.63 -27.12 18.90
N VAL A 258 21.56 -27.55 18.22
CA VAL A 258 21.00 -28.91 18.34
C VAL A 258 21.95 -30.00 17.83
N ALA A 259 22.94 -29.63 17.01
CA ALA A 259 23.96 -30.50 16.45
C ALA A 259 25.38 -30.00 16.76
N ARG A 260 25.56 -29.26 17.86
CA ARG A 260 26.84 -28.63 18.25
C ARG A 260 28.02 -29.61 18.42
N GLU A 261 27.73 -30.88 18.67
CA GLU A 261 28.76 -31.93 18.82
C GLU A 261 29.25 -32.45 17.45
N LEU A 262 28.51 -32.17 16.38
CA LEU A 262 28.79 -32.62 15.01
C LEU A 262 29.30 -31.46 14.15
N CYS A 263 28.64 -30.31 14.24
CA CYS A 263 28.89 -29.13 13.41
C CYS A 263 29.75 -28.11 14.16
N ALA A 264 30.80 -27.63 13.52
CA ALA A 264 31.59 -26.54 14.07
C ALA A 264 30.86 -25.20 14.05
N PRO A 265 31.14 -24.34 15.05
CA PRO A 265 30.62 -22.99 15.07
C PRO A 265 31.16 -22.19 13.88
N LEU A 266 30.26 -21.52 13.18
CA LEU A 266 30.59 -20.63 12.07
C LEU A 266 31.00 -19.25 12.60
N THR A 267 31.92 -18.61 11.90
CA THR A 267 32.27 -17.20 12.07
C THR A 267 32.18 -16.47 10.73
N LEU A 268 31.89 -15.18 10.78
CA LEU A 268 31.87 -14.34 9.59
C LEU A 268 33.29 -14.17 9.05
N SER A 269 33.50 -14.51 7.76
CA SER A 269 34.76 -14.27 7.04
C SER A 269 34.76 -12.88 6.40
N LYS A 270 33.74 -12.61 5.57
CA LYS A 270 33.58 -11.31 4.88
C LYS A 270 32.15 -11.12 4.39
N ILE A 271 31.79 -9.86 4.18
CA ILE A 271 30.59 -9.47 3.45
C ILE A 271 30.98 -9.29 1.98
N LEU A 272 30.35 -10.07 1.11
CA LEU A 272 30.57 -10.04 -0.33
C LEU A 272 29.69 -8.99 -1.01
N ASP A 273 28.45 -8.84 -0.55
CA ASP A 273 27.49 -7.84 -1.01
C ASP A 273 26.50 -7.51 0.11
N SER A 274 25.99 -6.28 0.13
CA SER A 274 24.91 -5.89 1.02
C SER A 274 24.12 -4.75 0.39
N LYS A 275 22.80 -4.88 0.36
CA LYS A 275 21.89 -3.87 -0.15
C LYS A 275 20.65 -3.76 0.73
N LYS A 276 20.08 -2.56 0.77
CA LYS A 276 18.88 -2.22 1.54
C LYS A 276 17.79 -1.70 0.62
N LEU A 277 16.58 -2.20 0.79
CA LEU A 277 15.40 -1.80 0.04
C LEU A 277 14.74 -0.63 0.78
N LEU A 278 14.76 0.56 0.18
CA LEU A 278 14.29 1.80 0.78
C LEU A 278 13.34 2.56 -0.14
N PRO A 279 12.46 3.43 0.40
CA PRO A 279 11.73 4.39 -0.42
C PRO A 279 12.66 5.36 -1.12
N GLU A 280 12.14 6.06 -2.13
CA GLU A 280 12.89 7.14 -2.77
C GLU A 280 13.22 8.27 -1.80
N LYS A 281 14.39 8.90 -2.02
CA LYS A 281 14.92 9.95 -1.13
C LYS A 281 13.94 11.11 -0.97
N ASP A 282 13.27 11.49 -2.06
CA ASP A 282 12.33 12.61 -2.06
C ASP A 282 11.05 12.31 -1.26
N LEU A 283 10.65 11.04 -1.14
CA LEU A 283 9.55 10.66 -0.25
C LEU A 283 9.92 10.93 1.20
N LEU A 284 11.11 10.46 1.61
CA LEU A 284 11.62 10.66 2.98
C LEU A 284 11.86 12.14 3.29
N ALA A 285 12.39 12.90 2.33
CA ALA A 285 12.65 14.33 2.48
C ALA A 285 11.38 15.19 2.48
N TYR A 286 10.22 14.68 2.06
CA TYR A 286 8.99 15.45 2.03
C TYR A 286 8.51 15.80 3.44
N LYS A 287 8.39 17.10 3.68
CA LYS A 287 7.87 17.68 4.93
C LYS A 287 6.45 18.23 4.77
N ASN A 288 6.23 19.06 3.75
CA ASN A 288 4.94 19.69 3.49
C ASN A 288 4.90 20.25 2.04
N VAL A 289 3.96 21.15 1.76
CA VAL A 289 3.90 21.96 0.54
C VAL A 289 4.36 23.40 0.81
N LYS A 290 5.05 24.01 -0.16
CA LYS A 290 5.55 25.40 -0.09
C LYS A 290 4.52 26.42 -0.56
N ASP A 291 3.62 26.01 -1.44
CA ASP A 291 2.64 26.87 -2.08
C ASP A 291 1.23 26.65 -1.49
N ARG A 292 0.35 27.63 -1.75
CA ARG A 292 -1.03 27.61 -1.24
C ARG A 292 -1.85 26.47 -1.85
N ASP A 293 -1.59 26.14 -3.11
CA ASP A 293 -2.39 25.20 -3.88
C ASP A 293 -1.95 23.75 -3.59
N GLY A 294 -0.67 23.55 -3.28
CA GLY A 294 -0.09 22.29 -2.84
C GLY A 294 0.66 21.54 -3.93
N PHE A 295 1.11 22.23 -4.97
CA PHE A 295 1.84 21.65 -6.11
C PHE A 295 3.37 21.62 -5.92
N VAL A 296 3.91 22.40 -4.99
CA VAL A 296 5.35 22.54 -4.78
C VAL A 296 5.74 21.87 -3.48
N ALA A 297 6.45 20.75 -3.58
CA ALA A 297 6.94 20.03 -2.42
C ALA A 297 7.98 20.81 -1.61
N ASP A 298 7.87 20.72 -0.29
CA ASP A 298 8.91 21.07 0.65
C ASP A 298 9.73 19.82 1.01
N LEU A 299 10.88 19.67 0.36
CA LEU A 299 11.82 18.57 0.55
C LEU A 299 12.90 18.88 1.62
N SER A 300 12.57 19.74 2.60
CA SER A 300 13.47 20.09 3.71
C SER A 300 13.32 19.18 4.94
N GLY A 301 12.55 18.09 4.82
CA GLY A 301 12.37 17.09 5.85
C GLY A 301 13.61 16.23 6.05
N ASP A 302 13.70 15.66 7.25
CA ASP A 302 14.81 14.85 7.74
C ASP A 302 14.36 13.45 8.22
N THR A 303 13.15 13.02 7.84
CA THR A 303 12.63 11.69 8.16
C THR A 303 13.59 10.62 7.63
N THR A 304 14.01 9.73 8.51
CA THR A 304 14.82 8.56 8.17
C THR A 304 13.95 7.32 8.06
N ALA A 305 14.43 6.31 7.33
CA ALA A 305 13.74 5.03 7.26
C ALA A 305 13.69 4.39 8.65
N ALA A 306 12.49 4.05 9.10
CA ALA A 306 12.29 3.34 10.38
C ALA A 306 12.65 1.85 10.30
N PHE A 307 12.63 1.29 9.09
CA PHE A 307 12.87 -0.12 8.82
C PHE A 307 13.30 -0.29 7.36
N ALA A 308 13.94 -1.41 7.05
CA ALA A 308 14.26 -1.79 5.68
C ALA A 308 14.39 -3.31 5.54
N HIS A 309 14.16 -3.82 4.32
CA HIS A 309 14.62 -5.17 3.96
C HIS A 309 16.08 -5.09 3.53
N TYR A 310 16.93 -5.93 4.11
CA TYR A 310 18.31 -6.10 3.69
C TYR A 310 18.44 -7.39 2.91
N GLN A 311 19.26 -7.36 1.86
CA GLN A 311 19.79 -8.56 1.22
C GLN A 311 21.30 -8.55 1.37
N LEU A 312 21.84 -9.55 2.05
CA LEU A 312 23.27 -9.73 2.28
C LEU A 312 23.77 -10.95 1.54
N LYS A 313 24.99 -10.87 1.05
CA LYS A 313 25.78 -12.01 0.63
C LYS A 313 27.01 -12.09 1.51
N ILE A 314 27.12 -13.13 2.32
CA ILE A 314 28.20 -13.29 3.30
C ILE A 314 28.96 -14.59 3.05
N GLU A 315 30.24 -14.61 3.42
CA GLU A 315 31.04 -15.81 3.50
C GLU A 315 31.30 -16.15 4.98
N THR A 316 31.16 -17.43 5.35
CA THR A 316 31.50 -17.92 6.69
C THR A 316 32.67 -18.90 6.64
N VAL A 317 33.36 -19.03 7.78
CA VAL A 317 34.35 -20.08 8.03
C VAL A 317 33.99 -20.83 9.32
N PRO A 318 34.35 -22.11 9.47
CA PRO A 318 35.02 -22.96 8.47
C PRO A 318 34.11 -23.28 7.26
N GLY A 319 34.70 -23.89 6.24
CA GLY A 319 33.96 -24.36 5.06
C GLY A 319 33.73 -23.35 3.94
N ASN A 320 34.11 -22.08 4.07
CA ASN A 320 33.97 -21.06 3.01
C ASN A 320 32.55 -21.05 2.40
N GLY A 321 31.52 -21.19 3.24
CA GLY A 321 30.13 -21.22 2.82
C GLY A 321 29.69 -19.81 2.42
N ILE A 322 29.06 -19.67 1.26
CA ILE A 322 28.52 -18.39 0.78
C ILE A 322 27.01 -18.44 0.90
N TYR A 323 26.45 -17.49 1.63
CA TYR A 323 25.01 -17.41 1.90
C TYR A 323 24.44 -16.11 1.35
N GLU A 324 23.27 -16.20 0.73
CA GLU A 324 22.44 -15.05 0.39
C GLU A 324 21.22 -15.05 1.31
N ILE A 325 21.06 -13.96 2.06
CA ILE A 325 20.05 -13.81 3.11
C ILE A 325 19.22 -12.57 2.81
N THR A 326 17.90 -12.71 2.85
CA THR A 326 16.98 -11.57 2.89
C THR A 326 16.35 -11.49 4.27
N LEU A 327 16.39 -10.32 4.90
CA LEU A 327 15.87 -10.11 6.25
C LEU A 327 15.21 -8.74 6.38
N PHE A 328 14.27 -8.63 7.31
CA PHE A 328 13.69 -7.37 7.74
C PHE A 328 14.46 -6.84 8.94
N TYR A 329 14.82 -5.56 8.91
CA TYR A 329 15.51 -4.89 10.02
C TYR A 329 14.69 -3.69 10.48
N ASP A 330 14.27 -3.72 11.75
CA ASP A 330 13.64 -2.61 12.44
C ASP A 330 14.74 -1.71 13.03
N MET A 331 14.90 -0.51 12.49
CA MET A 331 15.94 0.42 12.91
C MET A 331 15.62 1.11 14.23
N ILE A 332 14.33 1.14 14.63
CA ILE A 332 13.87 1.76 15.88
C ILE A 332 14.05 0.78 17.05
N GLN A 333 13.52 -0.43 16.90
CA GLN A 333 13.61 -1.48 17.93
C GLN A 333 14.94 -2.22 17.89
N ASN A 334 15.75 -1.98 16.86
CA ASN A 334 17.05 -2.60 16.68
C ASN A 334 16.95 -4.14 16.56
N GLU A 335 15.87 -4.61 15.95
CA GLU A 335 15.45 -6.01 15.85
C GLU A 335 15.62 -6.52 14.42
N LEU A 336 16.16 -7.73 14.24
CA LEU A 336 16.13 -8.42 12.96
C LEU A 336 15.05 -9.51 12.96
N LYS A 337 14.36 -9.62 11.83
CA LYS A 337 13.44 -10.72 11.54
C LYS A 337 13.88 -11.36 10.24
N MET A 338 14.17 -12.65 10.26
CA MET A 338 14.53 -13.40 9.07
C MET A 338 13.84 -14.75 9.03
N ASP A 339 13.54 -15.19 7.82
CA ASP A 339 13.06 -16.55 7.57
C ASP A 339 14.25 -17.44 7.21
N PHE A 340 14.59 -18.35 8.12
CA PHE A 340 15.70 -19.28 7.93
C PHE A 340 15.49 -20.22 6.73
N GLY A 341 14.22 -20.52 6.38
CA GLY A 341 13.87 -21.35 5.23
C GLY A 341 14.07 -20.64 3.88
N ALA A 342 14.17 -19.32 3.88
CA ALA A 342 14.38 -18.51 2.67
C ALA A 342 15.87 -18.26 2.35
N ILE A 343 16.79 -18.77 3.18
CA ILE A 343 18.23 -18.56 3.02
C ILE A 343 18.81 -19.47 1.94
N SER A 344 19.61 -18.90 1.04
CA SER A 344 20.26 -19.66 -0.04
C SER A 344 21.74 -19.87 0.24
N HIS A 345 22.19 -21.13 0.30
CA HIS A 345 23.62 -21.48 0.28
C HIS A 345 24.09 -21.54 -1.19
N VAL A 346 24.83 -20.52 -1.61
CA VAL A 346 25.09 -20.19 -3.02
C VAL A 346 26.14 -21.09 -3.67
N ASN A 347 27.18 -21.49 -2.93
CA ASN A 347 28.23 -22.37 -3.45
C ASN A 347 28.01 -23.83 -3.03
N LYS A 348 28.69 -24.77 -3.70
CA LYS A 348 28.57 -26.20 -3.37
C LYS A 348 29.21 -26.49 -2.00
N TYR A 349 28.43 -26.99 -1.04
CA TYR A 349 28.94 -27.44 0.27
C TYR A 349 29.59 -28.83 0.23
N GLY A 350 29.23 -29.69 -0.73
CA GLY A 350 29.88 -30.98 -0.94
C GLY A 350 29.71 -31.93 0.25
N ASP A 351 30.80 -32.54 0.70
CA ASP A 351 30.81 -33.51 1.81
C ASP A 351 30.98 -32.85 3.21
N LYS A 352 30.98 -31.51 3.27
CA LYS A 352 31.15 -30.76 4.52
C LYS A 352 30.09 -31.07 5.59
N PRO A 353 28.79 -31.27 5.26
CA PRO A 353 27.76 -31.59 6.24
C PRO A 353 27.45 -33.10 6.36
N HIS A 354 28.35 -34.01 5.96
CA HIS A 354 28.03 -35.45 5.90
C HIS A 354 27.58 -36.06 7.24
N CYS A 355 28.01 -35.52 8.37
CA CYS A 355 27.62 -35.94 9.72
C CYS A 355 26.13 -35.70 10.05
N ILE A 356 25.46 -34.79 9.32
CA ILE A 356 24.07 -34.39 9.57
C ILE A 356 23.15 -34.51 8.35
N ILE A 357 23.68 -34.67 7.13
CA ILE A 357 22.87 -34.61 5.90
C ILE A 357 21.70 -35.61 5.86
N ASP A 358 21.91 -36.82 6.40
CA ASP A 358 20.87 -37.87 6.48
C ASP A 358 19.95 -37.72 7.72
N LYS A 359 20.29 -36.84 8.66
CA LYS A 359 19.57 -36.62 9.92
C LYS A 359 18.69 -35.38 9.88
N ASN A 360 19.23 -34.29 9.34
CA ASN A 360 18.55 -33.01 9.19
C ASN A 360 19.09 -32.27 7.97
N PHE A 361 18.42 -32.47 6.84
CA PHE A 361 18.78 -31.86 5.57
C PHE A 361 18.76 -30.32 5.61
N PHE A 362 17.86 -29.71 6.39
CA PHE A 362 17.77 -28.26 6.51
C PHE A 362 19.03 -27.68 7.19
N LEU A 363 19.45 -28.26 8.30
CA LEU A 363 20.68 -27.83 9.00
C LEU A 363 21.95 -28.21 8.25
N ALA A 364 21.92 -29.24 7.41
CA ALA A 364 23.04 -29.62 6.54
C ALA A 364 23.48 -28.47 5.63
N THR A 365 22.57 -27.57 5.29
CA THR A 365 22.88 -26.35 4.53
C THR A 365 23.90 -25.47 5.24
N PHE A 366 23.94 -25.46 6.57
CA PHE A 366 24.81 -24.57 7.36
C PHE A 366 25.95 -25.32 8.06
N CYS A 367 25.82 -26.62 8.25
CA CYS A 367 26.76 -27.42 9.02
C CYS A 367 28.09 -27.66 8.30
N VAL A 368 29.19 -27.50 9.03
CA VAL A 368 30.51 -28.01 8.64
C VAL A 368 30.96 -28.98 9.72
N CYS A 369 31.07 -30.26 9.39
CA CYS A 369 31.43 -31.31 10.34
C CYS A 369 32.86 -31.14 10.84
N PHE A 370 33.11 -31.41 12.12
CA PHE A 370 34.41 -31.20 12.75
C PHE A 370 35.58 -31.93 12.06
N ASP A 371 35.33 -33.09 11.45
CA ASP A 371 36.32 -33.90 10.73
C ASP A 371 36.56 -33.43 9.27
N ARG A 372 35.99 -32.27 8.89
CA ARG A 372 36.12 -31.65 7.56
C ARG A 372 36.68 -30.20 7.63
N ILE A 373 37.22 -29.80 8.77
CA ILE A 373 37.75 -28.45 9.03
C ILE A 373 39.26 -28.40 8.83
#